data_AF-A0A0T2IF43-F1
#
_entry.id   AF-A0A0T2IF43-F1
#
_cell.length_a   1.000
_cell.length_b   1.000
_cell.length_c   1.000
_cell.angle_alpha   90.00
_cell.angle_beta   90.00
_cell.angle_gamma   90.00
#
_symmetry.space_group_name_H-M   'P 1'
#
loop_
_entity.id
_entity.type
_entity.pdbx_description
1 polymer ?
#
loop_
_entity_poly.entity_id
_entity_poly.type
_entity_poly.pdbx_seq_one_letter_code
_entity_poly.pdbx_strand_id
1 'polypeptide(L)'
;MVGSSEDVRVVARQVRRDAERVRHVAARVGATRGVAWRSAAATRFREVVTDRVVGLGRAVGGLESAADALESHALALDRARDALRALLGEVPGPGGRR
;
A
#
# COMPACT_ATOMS: atom_id res chain seq x y z
N MET A 1 -11.14 2.55 15.93
CA MET A 1 -11.09 1.07 15.90
C MET A 1 -11.09 0.69 14.42
N VAL A 2 -9.94 0.36 13.84
CA VAL A 2 -9.89 -0.20 12.46
C VAL A 2 -10.36 -1.64 12.63
N GLY A 3 -11.65 -1.89 12.40
CA GLY A 3 -12.31 -3.08 12.92
C GLY A 3 -12.88 -4.00 11.84
N SER A 4 -13.14 -3.47 10.65
CA SER A 4 -13.70 -4.25 9.55
C SER A 4 -12.69 -4.48 8.43
N SER A 5 -12.85 -5.57 7.69
CA SER A 5 -12.11 -5.83 6.44
C SER A 5 -12.30 -4.71 5.42
N GLU A 6 -13.42 -3.99 5.47
CA GLU A 6 -13.68 -2.81 4.64
C GLU A 6 -12.81 -1.61 5.04
N ASP A 7 -12.67 -1.32 6.34
CA ASP A 7 -11.76 -0.27 6.83
C ASP A 7 -10.33 -0.53 6.39
N VAL A 8 -9.88 -1.78 6.51
CA VAL A 8 -8.54 -2.19 6.08
C VAL A 8 -8.36 -1.97 4.57
N ARG A 9 -9.37 -2.26 3.75
CA ARG A 9 -9.35 -1.99 2.31
C ARG A 9 -9.34 -0.50 1.98
N VAL A 10 -10.03 0.34 2.77
CA VAL A 10 -9.96 1.80 2.62
C VAL A 10 -8.52 2.28 2.82
N VAL A 11 -7.87 1.79 3.88
CA VAL A 11 -6.45 2.12 4.14
C VAL A 11 -5.56 1.61 3.02
N ALA A 12 -5.74 0.37 2.55
CA ALA A 12 -4.95 -0.17 1.43
C ALA A 12 -5.06 0.70 0.17
N ARG A 13 -6.28 1.11 -0.21
CA ARG A 13 -6.50 2.02 -1.34
C ARG A 13 -5.84 3.38 -1.12
N GLN A 14 -5.88 3.90 0.11
CA GLN A 14 -5.24 5.15 0.46
C GLN A 14 -3.71 5.05 0.30
N VAL A 15 -3.11 3.97 0.79
CA VAL A 15 -1.68 3.70 0.64
C VAL A 15 -1.28 3.54 -0.84
N ARG A 16 -2.10 2.87 -1.68
CA ARG A 16 -1.86 2.81 -3.13
C ARG A 16 -1.87 4.20 -3.78
N ARG A 17 -2.82 5.07 -3.38
CA ARG A 17 -2.86 6.47 -3.87
C ARG A 17 -1.63 7.25 -3.43
N ASP A 18 -1.15 7.01 -2.21
CA ASP A 18 0.10 7.61 -1.74
C ASP A 18 1.31 7.16 -2.55
N ALA A 19 1.40 5.87 -2.88
CA ALA A 19 2.44 5.34 -3.76
C ALA A 19 2.42 6.06 -5.12
N GLU A 20 1.24 6.23 -5.72
CA GLU A 20 1.07 6.94 -6.99
C GLU A 20 1.50 8.42 -6.90
N ARG A 21 1.14 9.10 -5.80
CA ARG A 21 1.60 10.48 -5.54
C ARG A 21 3.12 10.56 -5.48
N VAL A 22 3.76 9.62 -4.79
CA VAL A 22 5.23 9.57 -4.70
C VAL A 22 5.85 9.30 -6.07
N ARG A 23 5.29 8.42 -6.90
CA ARG A 23 5.76 8.21 -8.29
C ARG A 23 5.71 9.50 -9.10
N HIS A 24 4.62 10.25 -9.01
CA HIS A 24 4.49 11.52 -9.72
C HIS A 24 5.54 12.53 -9.27
N VAL A 25 5.79 12.64 -7.96
CA VAL A 25 6.86 13.48 -7.41
C VAL A 25 8.23 13.01 -7.91
N ALA A 26 8.51 11.71 -7.88
CA ALA A 26 9.77 11.14 -8.35
C ALA A 26 10.01 11.46 -9.84
N ALA A 27 8.98 11.36 -10.68
CA ALA A 27 9.06 11.71 -12.08
C ALA A 27 9.40 13.19 -12.28
N ARG A 28 8.73 14.10 -11.54
CA ARG A 28 9.00 15.53 -11.59
C ARG A 28 10.42 15.87 -11.15
N VAL A 29 10.89 15.26 -10.06
CA VAL A 29 12.27 15.42 -9.58
C VAL A 29 13.26 14.90 -10.62
N GLY A 30 13.03 13.71 -11.18
CA GLY A 30 13.87 13.12 -12.22
C GLY A 30 13.99 13.99 -13.47
N ALA A 31 12.89 14.63 -13.88
CA ALA A 31 12.90 15.54 -15.04
C ALA A 31 13.84 16.74 -14.85
N THR A 32 14.08 17.18 -13.60
CA THR A 32 15.00 18.29 -13.34
C THR A 32 16.46 17.95 -13.66
N ARG A 33 16.83 16.67 -13.78
CA ARG A 33 18.20 16.21 -14.06
C ARG A 33 18.77 16.77 -15.38
N GLY A 34 17.91 17.12 -16.33
CA GLY A 34 18.26 17.59 -17.69
C GLY A 34 18.78 19.02 -17.78
N VAL A 35 19.63 19.48 -16.84
CA VAL A 35 20.22 20.83 -16.91
C VAL A 35 21.25 20.94 -18.04
N ALA A 36 21.14 22.00 -18.86
CA ALA A 36 21.94 22.18 -20.08
C ALA A 36 23.40 22.56 -19.82
N TRP A 37 23.72 23.13 -18.65
CA TRP A 37 25.08 23.59 -18.36
C TRP A 37 25.99 22.44 -17.90
N ARG A 38 27.28 22.59 -18.22
CA ARG A 38 28.35 21.65 -17.87
C ARG A 38 29.27 22.31 -16.85
N SER A 39 29.18 21.88 -15.60
CA SER A 39 30.03 22.32 -14.49
C SER A 39 30.07 21.24 -13.40
N ALA A 40 31.03 21.32 -12.48
CA ALA A 40 31.08 20.43 -11.32
C ALA A 40 29.78 20.49 -10.49
N ALA A 41 29.19 21.69 -10.35
CA ALA A 41 27.89 21.87 -9.69
C ALA A 41 26.76 21.13 -10.43
N ALA A 42 26.76 21.15 -11.78
CA ALA A 42 25.79 20.43 -12.58
C ALA A 42 25.87 18.90 -12.39
N THR A 43 27.10 18.37 -12.32
CA THR A 43 27.35 16.95 -12.05
C THR A 43 26.81 16.56 -10.68
N ARG A 44 27.18 17.30 -9.63
CA ARG A 44 26.69 17.05 -8.26
C ARG A 44 25.17 17.15 -8.17
N PHE A 45 24.57 18.11 -8.85
CA PHE A 45 23.11 18.22 -8.93
C PHE A 45 22.48 16.97 -9.56
N ARG A 46 23.02 16.48 -10.68
CA ARG A 46 22.51 15.26 -11.35
C ARG A 46 22.64 14.01 -10.48
N GLU A 47 23.74 13.89 -9.74
CA GLU A 47 23.95 12.80 -8.77
C GLU A 47 22.90 12.86 -7.66
N VAL A 48 22.73 14.01 -7.02
CA VAL A 48 21.73 14.18 -5.96
C VAL A 48 20.32 13.90 -6.46
N VAL A 49 19.94 14.39 -7.64
CA VAL A 49 18.63 14.08 -8.23
C VAL A 49 18.47 12.58 -8.46
N THR A 50 19.52 11.90 -8.93
CA THR A 50 19.50 10.44 -9.14
C THR A 50 19.27 9.71 -7.83
N ASP A 51 20.02 10.05 -6.78
CA ASP A 51 19.88 9.45 -5.45
C ASP A 51 18.48 9.67 -4.86
N ARG A 52 17.91 10.87 -5.05
CA ARG A 52 16.55 11.18 -4.60
C ARG A 52 15.50 10.37 -5.35
N VAL A 53 15.60 10.25 -6.68
CA VAL A 53 14.67 9.44 -7.48
C VAL A 53 14.75 7.96 -7.05
N VAL A 54 15.94 7.43 -6.83
CA VAL A 54 16.14 6.06 -6.34
C VAL A 54 15.51 5.89 -4.96
N GLY A 55 15.73 6.83 -4.03
CA GLY A 55 15.13 6.81 -2.71
C GLY A 55 13.60 6.84 -2.74
N LEU A 56 13.02 7.69 -3.59
CA LEU A 56 11.56 7.76 -3.79
C LEU A 56 11.02 6.46 -4.41
N GLY A 57 11.75 5.85 -5.35
CA GLY A 57 11.39 4.55 -5.93
C GLY A 57 11.31 3.44 -4.88
N ARG A 58 12.26 3.41 -3.93
CA ARG A 58 12.21 2.47 -2.79
C ARG A 58 11.00 2.73 -1.89
N ALA A 59 10.67 3.99 -1.64
CA ALA A 59 9.49 4.36 -0.85
C ALA A 59 8.18 3.91 -1.53
N VAL A 60 8.08 4.07 -2.85
CA VAL A 60 6.95 3.55 -3.64
C VAL A 60 6.80 2.04 -3.45
N GLY A 61 7.87 1.27 -3.64
CA GLY A 61 7.83 -0.18 -3.47
C GLY A 61 7.44 -0.61 -2.04
N GLY A 62 7.87 0.15 -1.03
CA GLY A 62 7.44 -0.06 0.36
C GLY A 62 5.94 0.20 0.57
N LEU A 63 5.40 1.27 -0.02
CA LEU A 63 3.96 1.58 0.04
C LEU A 63 3.13 0.53 -0.69
N GLU A 64 3.55 0.09 -1.87
CA GLU A 64 2.87 -0.98 -2.61
C GLU A 64 2.81 -2.28 -1.81
N SER A 65 3.97 -2.69 -1.26
CA SER A 65 4.06 -3.90 -0.43
C SER A 65 3.16 -3.79 0.80
N ALA A 66 3.08 -2.61 1.42
CA ALA A 66 2.18 -2.37 2.55
C ALA A 66 0.70 -2.45 2.14
N ALA A 67 0.33 -1.91 0.97
CA ALA A 67 -1.03 -2.02 0.46
C ALA A 67 -1.42 -3.48 0.17
N ASP A 68 -0.53 -4.26 -0.45
CA ASP A 68 -0.77 -5.68 -0.73
C ASP A 68 -0.91 -6.51 0.57
N ALA A 69 -0.11 -6.18 1.59
CA ALA A 69 -0.22 -6.79 2.92
C ALA A 69 -1.57 -6.47 3.59
N LEU A 70 -2.04 -5.23 3.47
CA LEU A 70 -3.35 -4.81 4.00
C LEU A 70 -4.50 -5.52 3.27
N GLU A 71 -4.45 -5.65 1.95
CA GLU A 71 -5.46 -6.40 1.19
C GLU A 71 -5.49 -7.88 1.58
N SER A 72 -4.32 -8.49 1.74
CA SER A 72 -4.19 -9.86 2.23
C SER A 72 -4.78 -10.03 3.63
N HIS A 73 -4.55 -9.04 4.51
CA HIS A 73 -5.12 -9.02 5.85
C HIS A 73 -6.65 -8.89 5.83
N ALA A 74 -7.20 -7.99 4.99
CA ALA A 74 -8.64 -7.85 4.83
C ALA A 74 -9.31 -9.14 4.36
N LEU A 75 -8.68 -9.87 3.43
CA LEU A 75 -9.15 -11.18 2.98
C LEU A 75 -9.12 -12.21 4.10
N ALA A 76 -8.08 -12.22 4.94
CA ALA A 76 -8.01 -13.11 6.10
C ALA A 76 -9.13 -12.82 7.12
N LEU A 77 -9.45 -11.54 7.35
CA LEU A 77 -10.56 -11.14 8.21
C LEU A 77 -11.92 -11.63 7.69
N ASP A 78 -12.16 -11.51 6.37
CA ASP A 78 -13.41 -12.02 5.78
C ASP A 78 -13.52 -13.55 5.94
N ARG A 79 -12.46 -14.29 5.65
CA ARG A 79 -12.44 -15.76 5.83
C ARG A 79 -12.69 -16.15 7.28
N ALA A 80 -12.10 -15.46 8.24
CA ALA A 80 -12.32 -15.71 9.66
C ALA A 80 -13.77 -15.44 10.06
N ARG A 81 -14.37 -14.35 9.56
CA ARG A 81 -15.78 -14.03 9.79
C ARG A 81 -16.70 -15.10 9.20
N ASP A 82 -16.44 -15.54 7.98
CA ASP A 82 -17.27 -16.53 7.30
C ASP A 82 -17.17 -17.90 7.99
N ALA A 83 -15.98 -18.28 8.47
CA ALA A 83 -15.79 -19.49 9.27
C ALA A 83 -16.54 -19.44 10.61
N LEU A 84 -16.48 -18.30 11.31
CA LEU A 84 -17.25 -18.10 12.55
C LEU A 84 -18.76 -18.17 12.28
N ARG A 85 -19.23 -17.60 11.17
CA ARG A 85 -20.65 -17.66 10.78
C ARG A 85 -21.10 -19.08 10.48
N ALA A 86 -20.26 -19.89 9.81
CA ALA A 86 -20.55 -21.29 9.56
C ALA A 86 -20.65 -22.07 10.89
N LEU A 87 -19.67 -21.91 11.78
CA LEU A 87 -19.68 -22.57 13.09
C LEU A 87 -20.89 -22.20 13.96
N LEU A 88 -21.32 -20.93 13.94
CA LEU A 88 -22.47 -20.45 14.71
C LEU A 88 -23.82 -20.78 14.03
N GLY A 89 -23.84 -20.88 12.71
CA GLY A 89 -25.03 -21.28 11.93
C GLY A 89 -25.29 -22.78 11.91
N GLU A 90 -24.26 -23.60 12.18
CA GLU A 90 -24.37 -25.06 12.29
C GLU A 90 -24.77 -25.54 13.69
N VAL A 91 -24.87 -24.68 14.71
CA VAL A 91 -25.38 -25.10 16.03
C VAL A 91 -26.88 -25.38 15.91
N PRO A 92 -27.33 -26.65 15.92
CA PRO A 92 -28.75 -26.93 16.02
C PRO A 92 -29.17 -26.42 17.40
N GLY A 93 -30.16 -25.53 17.44
CA GLY A 93 -30.80 -25.20 18.70
C GLY A 93 -31.21 -26.52 19.42
N PRO A 94 -31.09 -26.61 20.75
CA PRO A 94 -31.54 -27.78 21.49
C PRO A 94 -33.07 -27.84 21.42
N GLY A 95 -33.61 -28.36 20.32
CA GLY A 95 -35.03 -28.53 20.10
C GLY A 95 -35.28 -29.89 19.49
N GLY A 96 -36.12 -30.70 20.16
CA GLY A 96 -36.78 -31.83 19.54
C GLY A 96 -36.42 -33.19 20.13
N ARG A 97 -36.91 -33.48 21.33
CA ARG A 97 -37.40 -34.84 21.62
C ARG A 97 -38.91 -34.78 21.81
N ARG A 98 -39.54 -35.69 21.09
CA ARG A 98 -40.96 -36.04 21.04
C ARG A 98 -41.56 -36.22 22.42
#